data_AF-A0A260ZGG2-F1
#
_entry.id   AF-A0A260ZGG2-F1
#
_cell.length_a   1.000
_cell.length_b   1.000
_cell.length_c   1.000
_cell.angle_alpha   90.00
_cell.angle_beta   90.00
_cell.angle_gamma   90.00
#
_symmetry.space_group_name_H-M   'P 1'
#
loop_
_entity.id
_entity.type
_entity.pdbx_description
1 polymer ?
#
loop_
_entity_poly.entity_id
_entity_poly.type
_entity_poly.pdbx_seq_one_letter_code
_entity_poly.pdbx_strand_id
1 'polypeptide(L)'
;MSVGDTVYAHRYRYVYIEGEAESIAKARVELDEIIHEGKRCLDNYIEELASRIPKSEKMEIPGSFISRIIGKRGAKINRIRKISGAKICIPNGVKAGETTATDRISGDPG
;
A
#
# COMPACT_ATOMS: atom_id res chain seq x y z
N MET A 1 5.42 22.66 7.84
CA MET A 1 4.42 22.78 8.91
C MET A 1 3.14 22.16 8.40
N SER A 2 2.55 21.24 9.17
CA SER A 2 1.25 20.64 8.89
C SER A 2 0.13 21.63 9.21
N VAL A 3 -0.93 21.62 8.40
CA VAL A 3 -2.22 22.27 8.72
C VAL A 3 -3.25 21.15 8.72
N GLY A 4 -3.77 20.82 9.90
CA GLY A 4 -4.53 19.59 10.10
C GLY A 4 -3.69 18.35 9.74
N ASP A 5 -4.29 17.40 9.03
CA ASP A 5 -3.68 16.09 8.73
C ASP A 5 -3.04 15.98 7.33
N THR A 6 -3.03 17.05 6.52
CA THR A 6 -2.48 17.00 5.16
C THR A 6 -1.12 17.69 5.05
N VAL A 7 -0.13 17.00 4.48
CA VAL A 7 1.23 17.51 4.23
C VAL A 7 1.41 17.80 2.74
N TYR A 8 1.50 19.07 2.36
CA TYR A 8 1.61 19.51 0.96
C TYR A 8 3.07 19.55 0.50
N ALA A 9 3.38 18.91 -0.64
CA ALA A 9 4.77 18.61 -0.98
C ALA A 9 5.58 19.77 -1.57
N HIS A 10 5.02 20.72 -2.33
CA HIS A 10 5.87 21.70 -3.03
C HIS A 10 5.24 23.11 -3.09
N ARG A 11 5.94 24.06 -2.42
CA ARG A 11 5.77 25.53 -2.39
C ARG A 11 4.69 26.08 -1.44
N TYR A 12 5.08 26.29 -0.19
CA TYR A 12 4.30 27.05 0.80
C TYR A 12 4.51 28.56 0.62
N ARG A 13 3.46 29.35 0.82
CA ARG A 13 3.54 30.79 1.06
C ARG A 13 2.79 31.10 2.35
N TYR A 14 3.37 31.95 3.18
CA TYR A 14 2.68 32.42 4.39
C TYR A 14 1.52 33.33 3.99
N VAL A 15 0.35 33.05 4.54
CA VAL A 15 -0.83 33.93 4.45
C VAL A 15 -0.98 34.58 5.81
N TYR A 16 -0.88 35.91 5.83
CA TYR A 16 -1.12 36.71 7.03
C TYR A 16 -2.57 37.18 7.00
N ILE A 17 -3.31 36.94 8.08
CA ILE A 17 -4.73 37.31 8.20
C ILE A 17 -4.85 38.23 9.42
N GLU A 18 -5.36 39.44 9.19
CA GLU A 18 -5.55 40.47 10.21
C GLU A 18 -6.97 41.02 10.12
N GLY A 19 -7.60 41.28 11.26
CA GLY A 19 -8.96 41.79 11.37
C GLY A 19 -9.61 41.44 12.70
N GLU A 20 -10.88 41.81 12.85
CA GLU A 20 -11.68 41.42 14.02
C GLU A 20 -11.82 39.89 14.13
N ALA A 21 -11.99 39.41 15.37
CA ALA A 21 -11.96 37.97 15.67
C ALA A 21 -12.94 37.14 14.81
N GLU A 22 -14.14 37.67 14.54
CA GLU A 22 -15.15 37.02 13.71
C GLU A 22 -14.70 36.89 12.25
N SER A 23 -14.08 37.93 11.71
CA SER A 23 -13.56 37.96 10.34
C SER A 23 -12.40 36.99 10.17
N ILE A 24 -11.50 36.91 11.16
CA ILE A 24 -10.41 35.92 11.18
C ILE A 24 -10.98 34.49 11.19
N ALA A 25 -11.99 34.22 12.02
CA ALA A 25 -12.58 32.90 12.12
C ALA A 25 -13.22 32.44 10.79
N LYS A 26 -13.98 33.32 10.13
CA LYS A 26 -14.59 33.03 8.82
C LYS A 26 -13.54 32.76 7.74
N ALA A 27 -12.50 33.59 7.67
CA ALA A 27 -11.42 33.42 6.70
C ALA A 27 -10.70 32.07 6.86
N ARG A 28 -10.54 31.60 8.11
CA ARG A 28 -9.94 30.29 8.38
C ARG A 28 -10.78 29.13 7.87
N VAL A 29 -12.10 29.15 8.12
CA VAL A 29 -13.01 28.09 7.69
C VAL A 29 -13.01 27.95 6.17
N GLU A 30 -13.15 29.06 5.45
CA GLU A 30 -13.13 29.07 3.97
C GLU A 30 -11.80 28.57 3.38
N LEU A 31 -10.66 29.01 3.96
CA LEU A 31 -9.35 28.51 3.54
C LEU A 31 -9.22 27.01 3.81
N ASP A 32 -9.70 26.54 4.96
CA ASP A 32 -9.71 25.12 5.28
C ASP A 32 -10.59 24.34 4.29
N GLU A 33 -11.77 24.82 3.91
CA GLU A 33 -12.62 24.17 2.89
C GLU A 33 -11.94 24.08 1.52
N ILE A 34 -11.35 25.17 1.04
CA ILE A 34 -10.60 25.21 -0.24
C ILE A 34 -9.41 24.25 -0.22
N ILE A 35 -8.73 24.14 0.92
CA ILE A 35 -7.63 23.18 1.13
C ILE A 35 -8.17 21.74 1.16
N HIS A 36 -9.34 21.51 1.75
CA HIS A 36 -9.94 20.19 1.93
C HIS A 36 -10.71 19.66 0.71
N GLU A 37 -11.10 20.49 -0.26
CA GLU A 37 -11.43 20.01 -1.62
C GLU A 37 -10.24 19.24 -2.24
N GLY A 38 -9.01 19.52 -1.79
CA GLY A 38 -7.79 18.75 -2.09
C GLY A 38 -7.62 17.44 -1.30
N LYS A 39 -8.44 17.15 -0.28
CA LYS A 39 -8.32 15.92 0.55
C LYS A 39 -9.03 14.71 -0.05
N ARG A 40 -9.97 14.91 -0.99
CA ARG A 40 -10.47 13.83 -1.89
C ARG A 40 -9.36 13.27 -2.81
N CYS A 41 -8.20 13.93 -2.89
CA CYS A 41 -7.07 13.48 -3.70
C CYS A 41 -6.18 12.47 -2.99
N LEU A 42 -6.03 12.50 -1.65
CA LEU A 42 -5.09 11.59 -0.98
C LEU A 42 -5.60 10.14 -1.00
N ASP A 43 -6.91 9.95 -0.83
CA ASP A 43 -7.55 8.64 -0.95
C ASP A 43 -7.42 8.12 -2.39
N ASN A 44 -7.69 8.96 -3.38
CA ASN A 44 -7.48 8.62 -4.80
C ASN A 44 -6.00 8.34 -5.12
N TYR A 45 -5.06 9.07 -4.52
CA TYR A 45 -3.62 8.89 -4.71
C TYR A 45 -3.13 7.59 -4.06
N ILE A 46 -3.65 7.23 -2.89
CA ILE A 46 -3.36 5.96 -2.22
C ILE A 46 -3.99 4.80 -3.00
N GLU A 47 -5.23 4.93 -3.45
CA GLU A 47 -5.87 3.94 -4.33
C GLU A 47 -5.14 3.81 -5.67
N GLU A 48 -4.68 4.91 -6.26
CA GLU A 48 -3.94 4.91 -7.51
C GLU A 48 -2.56 4.27 -7.33
N LEU A 49 -1.83 4.58 -6.24
CA LEU A 49 -0.59 3.87 -5.90
C LEU A 49 -0.84 2.37 -5.63
N ALA A 50 -1.88 2.02 -4.90
CA ALA A 50 -2.27 0.63 -4.64
C ALA A 50 -2.78 -0.10 -5.89
N SER A 51 -3.27 0.64 -6.90
CA SER A 51 -3.66 0.09 -8.21
C SER A 51 -2.45 -0.20 -9.09
N ARG A 52 -1.37 0.59 -8.92
CA ARG A 52 -0.11 0.44 -9.65
C ARG A 52 0.80 -0.62 -9.04
N ILE A 53 0.65 -0.93 -7.75
CA ILE A 53 1.31 -2.06 -7.10
C ILE A 53 0.49 -3.32 -7.39
N PRO A 54 1.06 -4.33 -8.08
CA PRO A 54 0.32 -5.54 -8.38
C PRO A 54 -0.12 -6.24 -7.08
N LYS A 55 -1.43 -6.39 -6.89
CA LYS A 55 -2.02 -7.10 -5.74
C LYS A 55 -1.64 -8.57 -5.66
N SER A 56 -1.04 -9.12 -6.73
CA SER A 56 -0.39 -10.41 -6.71
C SER A 56 0.79 -10.49 -7.66
N GLU A 57 1.86 -11.12 -7.22
CA GLU A 57 3.06 -11.39 -8.00
C GLU A 57 3.21 -12.88 -8.27
N LYS A 58 3.77 -13.20 -9.44
CA LYS A 58 4.18 -14.56 -9.79
C LYS A 58 5.70 -14.64 -9.78
N MET A 59 6.25 -15.63 -9.11
CA MET A 59 7.69 -15.88 -9.12
C MET A 59 8.00 -17.30 -9.55
N GLU A 60 9.06 -17.45 -10.34
CA GLU A 60 9.60 -18.75 -10.70
C GLU A 60 10.60 -19.19 -9.64
N ILE A 61 10.34 -20.37 -9.07
CA ILE A 61 11.23 -20.99 -8.10
C ILE A 61 11.66 -22.33 -8.66
N PRO A 62 12.96 -22.69 -8.60
CA PRO A 62 13.36 -24.01 -9.04
C PRO A 62 12.69 -25.09 -8.17
N GLY A 63 12.16 -26.13 -8.80
CA GLY A 63 11.37 -27.19 -8.15
C GLY A 63 12.11 -27.88 -7.00
N SER A 64 13.44 -27.95 -7.08
CA SER A 64 14.31 -28.48 -6.01
C SER A 64 14.24 -27.69 -4.70
N PHE A 65 13.85 -26.40 -4.73
CA PHE A 65 13.73 -25.55 -3.54
C PHE A 65 12.33 -25.55 -2.93
N ILE A 66 11.30 -26.03 -3.65
CA ILE A 66 9.90 -26.03 -3.18
C ILE A 66 9.75 -26.82 -1.88
N SER A 67 10.37 -28.01 -1.78
CA SER A 67 10.35 -28.82 -0.57
C SER A 67 10.97 -28.10 0.64
N ARG A 68 12.05 -27.34 0.41
CA ARG A 68 12.74 -26.54 1.43
C ARG A 68 11.96 -25.29 1.83
N ILE A 69 11.17 -24.72 0.93
CA ILE A 69 10.30 -23.56 1.18
C ILE A 69 9.07 -23.96 1.98
N ILE A 70 8.43 -25.08 1.62
CA ILE A 70 7.29 -25.64 2.38
C ILE A 70 7.75 -26.05 3.78
N GLY A 71 8.85 -26.80 3.88
CA GLY A 71 9.37 -27.33 5.12
C GLY A 71 8.50 -28.47 5.71
N LYS A 72 8.98 -29.09 6.79
CA LYS A 72 8.28 -30.22 7.44
C LYS A 72 6.87 -29.80 7.85
N ARG A 73 5.85 -30.53 7.36
CA ARG A 73 4.42 -30.24 7.61
C ARG A 73 4.00 -28.80 7.26
N GLY A 74 4.70 -28.12 6.34
CA GLY A 74 4.39 -26.74 5.95
C GLY A 74 4.85 -25.66 6.93
N ALA A 75 5.68 -26.00 7.93
CA ALA A 75 6.04 -25.07 9.01
C ALA A 75 6.71 -23.78 8.49
N LYS A 76 7.57 -23.88 7.47
CA LYS A 76 8.33 -22.72 6.98
C LYS A 76 7.46 -21.80 6.14
N ILE A 77 6.66 -22.34 5.22
CA ILE A 77 5.74 -21.53 4.40
C ILE A 77 4.65 -20.86 5.26
N ASN A 78 4.16 -21.53 6.30
CA ASN A 78 3.18 -20.94 7.22
C ASN A 78 3.77 -19.80 8.05
N ARG A 79 5.04 -19.91 8.46
CA ARG A 79 5.76 -18.79 9.10
C ARG A 79 5.88 -17.60 8.15
N ILE A 80 6.21 -17.82 6.88
CA ILE A 80 6.31 -16.75 5.87
C ILE A 80 4.96 -16.07 5.68
N ARG A 81 3.87 -16.84 5.52
CA ARG A 81 2.50 -16.31 5.45
C ARG A 81 2.16 -15.45 6.66
N LYS A 82 2.47 -15.92 7.87
CA LYS A 82 2.18 -15.18 9.12
C LYS A 82 2.97 -13.87 9.23
N ILE A 83 4.25 -13.86 8.86
CA ILE A 83 5.09 -12.66 8.96
C ILE A 83 4.76 -11.65 7.86
N SER A 84 4.47 -12.12 6.65
CA SER A 84 4.19 -11.25 5.51
C SER A 84 2.74 -10.77 5.43
N GLY A 85 1.80 -11.46 6.08
CA GLY A 85 0.36 -11.25 5.86
C GLY A 85 -0.11 -11.66 4.46
N ALA A 86 0.77 -12.21 3.62
CA ALA A 86 0.45 -12.55 2.25
C ALA A 86 -0.13 -13.97 2.14
N LYS A 87 -1.13 -14.12 1.27
CA LYS A 87 -1.58 -15.42 0.79
C LYS A 87 -0.58 -15.92 -0.25
N ILE A 88 0.08 -17.02 0.09
CA ILE A 88 1.05 -17.68 -0.79
C ILE A 88 0.46 -18.98 -1.31
N CYS A 89 0.37 -19.13 -2.62
CA CYS A 89 -0.11 -20.32 -3.31
C CYS A 89 1.05 -20.95 -4.09
N ILE A 90 1.34 -22.22 -3.78
CA ILE A 90 2.31 -23.04 -4.50
C ILE A 90 1.48 -24.08 -5.27
N PRO A 91 1.39 -24.01 -6.61
CA PRO A 91 0.65 -24.98 -7.38
C PRO A 91 1.31 -26.36 -7.29
N ASN A 92 0.48 -27.39 -7.22
CA ASN A 92 0.96 -28.77 -7.25
C ASN A 92 1.32 -29.13 -8.70
N GLY A 93 2.60 -29.37 -8.96
CA GLY A 93 3.08 -29.91 -10.23
C GLY A 93 4.02 -28.97 -10.95
N VAL A 94 5.29 -29.36 -10.99
CA VAL A 94 6.17 -29.06 -12.12
C VAL A 94 5.84 -30.11 -13.18
N LYS A 95 5.56 -29.73 -14.44
CA LYS A 95 5.37 -30.76 -15.47
C LYS A 95 6.65 -31.58 -15.57
N ALA A 96 6.55 -32.89 -15.86
CA ALA A 96 7.72 -33.74 -16.01
C ALA A 96 8.67 -33.13 -17.08
N GLY A 97 9.84 -32.66 -16.64
CA GLY A 97 10.81 -31.96 -17.49
C GLY A 97 11.01 -30.46 -17.17
N GLU A 98 10.13 -29.83 -16.40
CA GLU A 98 10.30 -28.44 -15.95
C GLU A 98 11.10 -28.39 -14.63
N THR A 99 12.08 -27.49 -14.57
CA THR A 99 12.85 -27.21 -13.36
C THR A 99 12.27 -26.07 -12.54
N THR A 100 11.24 -25.35 -13.02
CA THR A 100 10.66 -24.17 -12.37
C THR A 100 9.17 -24.35 -12.09
N ALA A 101 8.72 -23.96 -10.89
CA ALA A 101 7.31 -23.83 -10.56
C ALA A 101 6.96 -22.34 -10.42
N THR A 102 5.76 -21.95 -10.86
CA THR A 102 5.26 -20.58 -10.72
C THR A 102 4.42 -20.45 -9.46
N ASP A 103 4.92 -19.72 -8.47
CA ASP A 103 4.21 -19.45 -7.22
C ASP A 103 3.49 -18.10 -7.28
N ARG A 104 2.31 -18.00 -6.67
CA ARG A 104 1.54 -16.76 -6.56
C ARG A 104 1.58 -16.23 -5.12
N ILE A 105 1.99 -14.99 -4.96
CA ILE A 105 1.96 -14.27 -3.67
C ILE A 105 0.98 -13.12 -3.81
N SER A 106 0.02 -12.97 -2.90
CA SER A 106 -0.90 -11.84 -2.86
C SER A 106 -1.00 -11.24 -1.46
N GLY A 107 -1.03 -9.90 -1.36
CA GLY A 107 -1.30 -9.21 -0.10
C GLY A 107 -2.77 -9.26 0.27
N ASP A 108 -3.08 -9.34 1.57
CA ASP A 108 -4.44 -9.25 2.10
C ASP A 108 -4.89 -7.79 2.16
N PRO A 109 -6.02 -7.39 1.53
CA PRO A 109 -6.60 -6.07 1.67
C PRO A 109 -7.53 -6.08 2.89
N GLY A 110 -6.94 -6.13 4.09
CA GLY A 110 -7.64 -6.03 5.37
C GLY A 110 -7.46 -4.66 6.00
#